data_AF-A0A2V9GGK1-F1
#
_entry.id   AF-A0A2V9GGK1-F1
#
_cell.length_a   1.000
_cell.length_b   1.000
_cell.length_c   1.000
_cell.angle_alpha   90.00
_cell.angle_beta   90.00
_cell.angle_gamma   90.00
#
_symmetry.space_group_name_H-M   'P 1'
#
loop_
_entity.id
_entity.type
_entity.pdbx_description
1 polymer ?
#
loop_
_entity_poly.entity_id
_entity_poly.type
_entity_poly.pdbx_seq_one_letter_code
_entity_poly.pdbx_strand_id
1 'polypeptide(L)'
;MNELNRRDFLLRAGTGLSAAWVTANWPAILSAATHAHNAAKAMPPTKYEFFTPEEAAEIEAITARLIPTDDTPGAREAGVVYFIDRGLATFGLDDQKTYREGLPELQARVSEVFPSASKFSGLATEQQDAVLHSFDEKSNAPRPAFRARSGAQNF
;
A
#
# COMPACT_ATOMS: atom_id res chain seq x y z
N MET A 1 -11.83 -29.13 -7.18
CA MET A 1 -11.06 -27.91 -6.83
C MET A 1 -12.04 -27.00 -6.11
N ASN A 2 -11.89 -26.82 -4.80
CA ASN A 2 -12.83 -26.01 -4.03
C ASN A 2 -12.64 -24.54 -4.44
N GLU A 3 -13.69 -23.91 -4.96
CA GLU A 3 -13.71 -22.46 -5.10
C GLU A 3 -13.64 -21.85 -3.71
N LEU A 4 -12.49 -21.29 -3.35
CA LEU A 4 -12.35 -20.52 -2.14
C LEU A 4 -13.15 -19.24 -2.33
N ASN A 5 -14.31 -19.14 -1.68
CA ASN A 5 -15.10 -17.92 -1.64
C ASN A 5 -14.22 -16.78 -1.10
N ARG A 6 -14.21 -15.61 -1.76
CA ARG A 6 -13.42 -14.43 -1.35
C ARG A 6 -13.65 -14.09 0.12
N ARG A 7 -14.88 -14.30 0.62
CA ARG A 7 -15.22 -14.13 2.03
C ARG A 7 -14.53 -15.15 2.94
N ASP A 8 -14.51 -16.42 2.57
CA ASP A 8 -13.83 -17.47 3.34
C ASP A 8 -12.31 -17.29 3.30
N PHE A 9 -11.75 -16.85 2.18
CA PHE A 9 -10.34 -16.49 2.10
C PHE A 9 -10.02 -15.30 3.01
N LEU A 10 -10.79 -14.22 2.99
CA LEU A 10 -10.58 -13.08 3.87
C LEU A 10 -10.76 -13.45 5.36
N LEU A 11 -11.76 -14.28 5.68
CA LEU A 11 -11.99 -14.78 7.04
C LEU A 11 -10.85 -15.69 7.52
N ARG A 12 -10.26 -16.49 6.62
CA ARG A 12 -9.14 -17.39 6.95
C ARG A 12 -7.78 -16.69 6.95
N ALA A 13 -7.59 -15.68 6.11
CA ALA A 13 -6.38 -14.85 6.08
C ALA A 13 -6.35 -13.84 7.24
N GLY A 14 -7.50 -13.54 7.84
CA GLY A 14 -7.66 -12.60 8.96
C GLY A 14 -7.11 -13.06 10.32
N THR A 15 -6.48 -14.24 10.43
CA THR A 15 -5.97 -14.77 11.72
C THR A 15 -4.84 -13.91 12.34
N GLY A 16 -4.33 -12.91 11.64
CA GLY A 16 -3.36 -11.93 12.16
C GLY A 16 -3.97 -10.62 12.69
N LEU A 17 -5.26 -10.36 12.41
CA LEU A 17 -5.95 -9.14 12.82
C LEU A 17 -6.90 -9.45 13.99
N SER A 18 -6.79 -8.69 15.08
CA SER A 18 -7.73 -8.82 16.20
C SER A 18 -9.15 -8.50 15.75
N ALA A 19 -10.11 -9.39 16.04
CA ALA A 19 -11.52 -9.18 15.70
C ALA A 19 -12.05 -7.81 16.18
N ALA A 20 -11.61 -7.36 17.37
CA ALA A 20 -11.95 -6.04 17.92
C ALA A 20 -11.46 -4.87 17.04
N TRP A 21 -10.24 -4.94 16.49
CA TRP A 21 -9.71 -3.91 15.60
C TRP A 21 -10.49 -3.87 14.29
N VAL A 22 -10.80 -5.05 13.73
CA VAL A 22 -11.60 -5.15 12.49
C VAL A 22 -12.98 -4.55 12.70
N THR A 23 -13.70 -4.91 13.77
CA THR A 23 -15.03 -4.35 14.04
C THR A 23 -14.98 -2.85 14.29
N ALA A 24 -13.95 -2.35 14.98
CA ALA A 24 -13.80 -0.92 15.26
C ALA A 24 -13.52 -0.09 13.99
N ASN A 25 -12.78 -0.65 13.02
CA ASN A 25 -12.36 0.07 11.82
C ASN A 25 -13.14 -0.31 10.55
N TRP A 26 -14.05 -1.29 10.62
CA TRP A 26 -14.80 -1.79 9.47
C TRP A 26 -15.50 -0.68 8.66
N PRO A 27 -16.20 0.30 9.28
CA PRO A 27 -16.80 1.39 8.53
C PRO A 27 -15.78 2.26 7.80
N ALA A 28 -14.62 2.53 8.42
CA ALA A 28 -13.56 3.35 7.84
C ALA A 28 -12.86 2.63 6.68
N ILE A 29 -12.63 1.32 6.81
CA ILE A 29 -12.07 0.48 5.73
C ILE A 29 -13.01 0.44 4.53
N LEU A 30 -14.31 0.21 4.74
CA LEU A 30 -15.30 0.21 3.65
C LEU A 30 -15.41 1.59 2.99
N SER A 31 -15.37 2.65 3.79
CA SER A 31 -15.34 4.03 3.31
C SER A 31 -14.12 4.29 2.43
N ALA A 32 -12.93 3.88 2.87
CA ALA A 32 -11.70 4.02 2.09
C ALA A 32 -11.76 3.21 0.78
N ALA A 33 -12.30 1.99 0.80
CA ALA A 33 -12.45 1.18 -0.41
C ALA A 33 -13.42 1.80 -1.42
N THR A 34 -14.56 2.32 -0.92
CA THR A 34 -15.54 3.01 -1.76
C THR A 34 -14.97 4.32 -2.32
N HIS A 35 -14.26 5.07 -1.48
CA HIS A 35 -13.56 6.28 -1.88
C HIS A 35 -12.55 5.99 -2.99
N ALA A 36 -11.69 4.98 -2.81
CA ALA A 36 -10.69 4.58 -3.79
C ALA A 36 -11.30 4.20 -5.15
N HIS A 37 -12.37 3.39 -5.14
CA HIS A 37 -13.07 2.99 -6.36
C HIS A 37 -13.64 4.19 -7.13
N ASN A 38 -14.20 5.16 -6.41
CA ASN A 38 -14.77 6.37 -7.01
C ASN A 38 -13.66 7.33 -7.48
N ALA A 39 -12.61 7.50 -6.67
CA ALA A 39 -11.49 8.39 -6.95
C ALA A 39 -10.71 7.94 -8.20
N ALA A 40 -10.53 6.63 -8.41
CA ALA A 40 -9.88 6.06 -9.59
C ALA A 40 -10.60 6.41 -10.91
N LYS A 41 -11.90 6.71 -10.86
CA LYS A 41 -12.75 7.04 -12.03
C LYS A 41 -13.08 8.53 -12.11
N ALA A 42 -12.65 9.33 -11.13
CA ALA A 42 -13.04 10.73 -11.03
C ALA A 42 -12.33 11.59 -12.07
N MET A 43 -13.07 12.55 -12.63
CA MET A 43 -12.53 13.60 -13.49
C MET A 43 -13.15 14.95 -13.04
N PRO A 44 -12.35 15.91 -12.53
CA PRO A 44 -10.89 15.87 -12.35
C PRO A 44 -10.42 14.87 -11.28
N PRO A 45 -9.12 14.50 -11.26
CA PRO A 45 -8.56 13.60 -10.26
C PRO A 45 -8.82 14.06 -8.83
N THR A 46 -9.14 13.11 -7.96
CA THR A 46 -9.38 13.39 -6.53
C THR A 46 -8.08 13.84 -5.87
N LYS A 47 -8.17 14.82 -4.96
CA LYS A 47 -7.02 15.29 -4.18
C LYS A 47 -6.67 14.29 -3.09
N TYR A 48 -5.38 14.07 -2.88
CA TYR A 48 -4.84 13.29 -1.78
C TYR A 48 -4.94 14.06 -0.45
N GLU A 49 -5.16 13.33 0.64
CA GLU A 49 -5.26 13.83 2.01
C GLU A 49 -3.92 13.76 2.75
N PHE A 50 -3.13 12.72 2.50
CA PHE A 50 -1.85 12.49 3.18
C PHE A 50 -0.65 12.67 2.25
N PHE A 51 -0.67 12.09 1.05
CA PHE A 51 0.44 12.17 0.11
C PHE A 51 0.45 13.48 -0.68
N THR A 52 1.65 13.95 -1.05
CA THR A 52 1.76 14.91 -2.17
C THR A 52 1.52 14.19 -3.50
N PRO A 53 1.20 14.92 -4.59
CA PRO A 53 1.05 14.30 -5.91
C PRO A 53 2.29 13.51 -6.36
N GLU A 54 3.48 13.98 -5.99
CA GLU A 54 4.74 13.29 -6.31
C GLU A 54 4.92 12.01 -5.50
N GLU A 55 4.64 12.04 -4.19
CA GLU A 55 4.69 10.86 -3.34
C GLU A 55 3.66 9.81 -3.78
N ALA A 56 2.46 10.25 -4.12
CA ALA A 56 1.40 9.37 -4.61
C ALA A 56 1.79 8.68 -5.92
N ALA A 57 2.51 9.36 -6.82
CA ALA A 57 3.02 8.75 -8.04
C ALA A 57 4.05 7.64 -7.76
N GLU A 58 4.91 7.81 -6.75
CA GLU A 58 5.83 6.76 -6.31
C GLU A 58 5.06 5.56 -5.72
N ILE A 59 4.09 5.80 -4.83
CA ILE A 59 3.28 4.74 -4.22
C ILE A 59 2.43 4.00 -5.28
N GLU A 60 1.87 4.72 -6.25
CA GLU A 60 1.14 4.10 -7.36
C GLU A 60 2.06 3.20 -8.18
N ALA A 61 3.28 3.66 -8.50
CA ALA A 61 4.25 2.84 -9.22
C ALA A 61 4.62 1.56 -8.44
N ILE A 62 4.88 1.67 -7.13
CA ILE A 62 5.19 0.51 -6.27
C ILE A 62 4.01 -0.47 -6.26
N THR A 63 2.81 0.03 -5.97
CA THR A 63 1.61 -0.83 -5.84
C THR A 63 1.24 -1.49 -7.16
N ALA A 64 1.49 -0.84 -8.30
CA ALA A 64 1.30 -1.43 -9.62
C ALA A 64 2.34 -2.51 -9.99
N ARG A 65 3.47 -2.59 -9.28
CA ARG A 65 4.37 -3.75 -9.37
C ARG A 65 3.89 -4.91 -8.51
N LEU A 66 3.28 -4.60 -7.35
CA LEU A 66 2.74 -5.62 -6.43
C LEU A 66 1.47 -6.28 -6.96
N ILE A 67 0.58 -5.49 -7.55
CA ILE A 67 -0.69 -5.94 -8.14
C ILE A 67 -0.75 -5.37 -9.57
N PRO A 68 -0.06 -6.01 -10.53
CA PRO A 68 -0.07 -5.57 -11.92
C PRO A 68 -1.44 -5.77 -12.55
N THR A 69 -1.72 -5.02 -13.61
CA THR A 69 -2.89 -5.25 -14.45
C THR A 69 -2.69 -6.53 -15.25
N ASP A 70 -3.60 -7.49 -15.08
CA ASP A 70 -3.61 -8.76 -15.80
C ASP A 70 -5.01 -9.01 -16.41
N ASP A 71 -5.51 -10.24 -16.37
CA ASP A 71 -6.91 -10.56 -16.73
C ASP A 71 -7.93 -9.86 -15.82
N THR A 72 -7.48 -9.34 -14.67
CA THR A 72 -8.26 -8.58 -13.71
C THR A 72 -7.69 -7.17 -13.49
N PRO A 73 -8.51 -6.20 -13.03
CA PRO A 73 -8.04 -4.85 -12.71
C PRO A 73 -6.91 -4.86 -11.68
N GLY A 74 -5.80 -4.18 -11.99
CA GLY A 74 -4.63 -4.06 -11.12
C GLY A 74 -4.76 -2.92 -10.10
N ALA A 75 -3.64 -2.58 -9.46
CA ALA A 75 -3.61 -1.56 -8.41
C ALA A 75 -4.07 -0.17 -8.89
N ARG A 76 -3.73 0.19 -10.13
CA ARG A 76 -4.11 1.49 -10.71
C ARG A 76 -5.60 1.58 -10.93
N GLU A 77 -6.19 0.57 -11.56
CA GLU A 77 -7.62 0.52 -11.83
C GLU A 77 -8.45 0.40 -10.55
N ALA A 78 -7.90 -0.24 -9.52
CA ALA A 78 -8.53 -0.35 -8.20
C ALA A 78 -8.39 0.92 -7.34
N GLY A 79 -7.57 1.89 -7.73
CA GLY A 79 -7.32 3.10 -6.95
C GLY A 79 -6.58 2.85 -5.64
N VAL A 80 -5.69 1.86 -5.59
CA VAL A 80 -5.01 1.43 -4.35
C VAL A 80 -4.31 2.59 -3.65
N VAL A 81 -3.71 3.51 -4.40
CA VAL A 81 -3.06 4.71 -3.84
C VAL A 81 -4.04 5.57 -3.03
N TYR A 82 -5.28 5.75 -3.49
CA TYR A 82 -6.33 6.48 -2.78
C TYR A 82 -6.82 5.73 -1.54
N PHE A 83 -6.84 4.40 -1.59
CA PHE A 83 -7.16 3.59 -0.42
C PHE A 83 -6.13 3.77 0.68
N ILE A 84 -4.83 3.68 0.32
CA ILE A 84 -3.72 3.87 1.26
C ILE A 84 -3.74 5.30 1.82
N ASP A 85 -3.87 6.30 0.95
CA ASP A 85 -3.91 7.72 1.35
C ASP A 85 -5.03 7.99 2.38
N ARG A 86 -6.26 7.56 2.08
CA ARG A 86 -7.40 7.69 2.98
C ARG A 86 -7.21 6.86 4.26
N GLY A 87 -6.60 5.67 4.16
CA GLY A 87 -6.28 4.83 5.30
C GLY A 87 -5.30 5.53 6.26
N LEU A 88 -4.24 6.12 5.73
CA LEU A 88 -3.24 6.88 6.48
C LEU A 88 -3.82 8.15 7.10
N ALA A 89 -4.89 8.72 6.54
CA ALA A 89 -5.61 9.84 7.13
C ALA A 89 -6.67 9.42 8.18
N THR A 90 -6.96 8.12 8.34
CA THR A 90 -8.06 7.64 9.18
C THR A 90 -7.64 6.55 10.18
N PHE A 91 -7.57 5.29 9.75
CA PHE A 91 -7.35 4.14 10.64
C PHE A 91 -5.88 3.67 10.70
N GLY A 92 -5.03 4.17 9.80
CA GLY A 92 -3.61 3.83 9.66
C GLY A 92 -2.66 4.93 10.12
N LEU A 93 -3.06 5.77 11.09
CA LEU A 93 -2.26 6.90 11.56
C LEU A 93 -0.85 6.48 12.03
N ASP A 94 -0.76 5.33 12.72
CA ASP A 94 0.51 4.80 13.22
C ASP A 94 1.48 4.38 12.11
N ASP A 95 0.97 4.11 10.91
CA ASP A 95 1.77 3.68 9.76
C ASP A 95 2.35 4.88 8.98
N GLN A 96 1.89 6.10 9.23
CA GLN A 96 2.38 7.30 8.51
C GLN A 96 3.89 7.43 8.53
N LYS A 97 4.52 7.13 9.68
CA LYS A 97 5.98 7.17 9.85
C LYS A 97 6.69 6.25 8.87
N THR A 98 6.17 5.03 8.66
CA THR A 98 6.73 4.06 7.73
C THR A 98 6.77 4.60 6.30
N TYR A 99 5.73 5.30 5.85
CA TYR A 99 5.70 5.89 4.51
C TYR A 99 6.64 7.10 4.40
N ARG A 100 6.69 7.95 5.43
CA ARG A 100 7.57 9.15 5.45
C ARG A 100 9.05 8.80 5.46
N GLU A 101 9.43 7.68 6.08
CA GLU A 101 10.81 7.19 6.08
C GLU A 101 11.11 6.32 4.85
N GLY A 102 10.18 5.48 4.43
CA GLY A 102 10.38 4.53 3.32
C GLY A 102 10.50 5.18 1.95
N LEU A 103 9.77 6.27 1.66
CA LEU A 103 9.86 6.95 0.36
C LEU A 103 11.24 7.58 0.10
N PRO A 104 11.84 8.32 1.06
CA PRO A 104 13.23 8.76 0.94
C PRO A 104 14.23 7.61 0.79
N GLU A 105 14.05 6.51 1.53
CA GLU A 105 14.92 5.33 1.41
C GLU A 105 14.84 4.68 0.03
N LEU A 106 13.64 4.57 -0.54
CA LEU A 106 13.43 4.11 -1.91
C LEU A 106 14.15 5.03 -2.90
N GLN A 107 13.98 6.35 -2.76
CA GLN A 107 14.63 7.32 -3.64
C GLN A 107 16.17 7.23 -3.54
N ALA A 108 16.71 7.07 -2.32
CA ALA A 108 18.14 6.88 -2.13
C ALA A 108 18.63 5.60 -2.83
N ARG A 109 17.84 4.52 -2.78
CA ARG A 109 18.16 3.28 -3.48
C ARG A 109 18.12 3.44 -5.00
N VAL A 110 17.15 4.17 -5.54
CA VAL A 110 17.10 4.48 -6.98
C VAL A 110 18.38 5.20 -7.41
N SER A 111 18.78 6.22 -6.68
CA SER A 111 20.01 6.98 -6.99
C SER A 111 21.28 6.13 -6.88
N GLU A 112 21.29 5.14 -5.98
CA GLU A 112 22.40 4.18 -5.81
C GLU A 112 22.50 3.22 -7.00
N VAL A 113 21.38 2.62 -7.41
CA VAL A 113 21.34 1.56 -8.44
C VAL A 113 21.30 2.14 -9.85
N PHE A 114 20.63 3.28 -10.04
CA PHE A 114 20.43 3.96 -11.31
C PHE A 114 20.75 5.46 -11.17
N PRO A 115 22.04 5.87 -11.18
CA PRO A 115 22.45 7.26 -10.93
C PRO A 115 21.88 8.30 -11.90
N SER A 116 21.45 7.87 -13.09
CA SER A 116 20.82 8.74 -14.09
C SER A 116 19.31 8.88 -13.91
N ALA A 117 18.69 8.10 -13.01
CA ALA A 117 17.26 8.14 -12.76
C ALA A 117 16.93 9.17 -11.66
N SER A 118 15.91 10.00 -11.90
CA SER A 118 15.48 11.00 -10.94
C SER A 118 14.44 10.49 -9.94
N LYS A 119 13.63 9.48 -10.32
CA LYS A 119 12.50 8.98 -9.53
C LYS A 119 12.27 7.50 -9.81
N PHE A 120 11.73 6.76 -8.84
CA PHE A 120 11.35 5.35 -9.03
C PHE A 120 10.21 5.22 -10.06
N SER A 121 9.19 6.07 -9.95
CA SER A 121 8.04 6.12 -10.86
C SER A 121 8.40 6.33 -12.34
N GLY A 122 9.57 6.92 -12.63
CA GLY A 122 10.07 7.16 -13.99
C GLY A 122 10.95 6.05 -14.57
N LEU A 123 11.25 5.01 -13.80
CA LEU A 123 12.06 3.87 -14.25
C LEU A 123 11.25 2.95 -15.18
N ALA A 124 11.95 2.20 -16.04
CA ALA A 124 11.34 1.08 -16.75
C ALA A 124 10.87 0.01 -15.76
N THR A 125 9.88 -0.79 -16.12
CA THR A 125 9.24 -1.76 -15.21
C THR A 125 10.24 -2.76 -14.63
N GLU A 126 11.19 -3.24 -15.44
CA GLU A 126 12.22 -4.18 -15.02
C GLU A 126 13.21 -3.53 -14.04
N GLN A 127 13.47 -2.23 -14.20
CA GLN A 127 14.30 -1.46 -13.28
C GLN A 127 13.58 -1.19 -11.96
N GLN A 128 12.26 -0.96 -12.00
CA GLN A 128 11.43 -0.87 -10.80
C GLN A 128 11.50 -2.17 -9.99
N ASP A 129 11.34 -3.32 -10.66
CA ASP A 129 11.44 -4.63 -10.01
C ASP A 129 12.81 -4.85 -9.37
N ALA A 130 13.89 -4.51 -10.10
CA ALA A 130 15.24 -4.64 -9.58
C ALA A 130 15.45 -3.81 -8.29
N VAL A 131 14.92 -2.57 -8.25
CA VAL A 131 14.98 -1.74 -7.04
C VAL A 131 14.19 -2.39 -5.89
N LEU A 132 12.97 -2.86 -6.14
CA LEU A 132 12.14 -3.49 -5.10
C LEU A 132 12.79 -4.76 -4.54
N HIS A 133 13.32 -5.63 -5.39
CA HIS A 133 14.02 -6.85 -4.97
C HIS A 133 15.30 -6.56 -4.16
N SER A 134 15.96 -5.43 -4.39
CA SER A 134 17.14 -5.04 -3.60
C SER A 134 16.84 -4.82 -2.10
N PHE A 135 15.57 -4.66 -1.72
CA PHE A 135 15.15 -4.57 -0.33
C PHE A 135 14.99 -5.96 0.31
N ASP A 136 14.61 -7.00 -0.45
CA ASP A 136 14.51 -8.36 0.06
C ASP A 136 15.88 -8.87 0.54
N GLU A 137 16.94 -8.58 -0.21
CA GLU A 137 18.32 -8.97 0.12
C GLU A 137 18.86 -8.29 1.38
N LYS A 138 18.51 -7.01 1.60
CA LYS A 138 18.85 -6.29 2.83
C LYS A 138 18.02 -6.75 4.03
N SER A 139 16.85 -7.34 3.81
CA SER A 139 15.85 -7.65 4.85
C SER A 139 16.06 -8.97 5.61
N ASN A 140 17.26 -9.56 5.62
CA ASN A 140 17.56 -10.87 6.23
C ASN A 140 17.35 -10.95 7.78
N ALA A 141 16.64 -9.99 8.37
CA ALA A 141 16.06 -10.07 9.70
C ALA A 141 14.74 -10.87 9.65
N PRO A 142 14.42 -11.68 10.68
CA PRO A 142 13.12 -12.33 10.76
C PRO A 142 12.01 -11.27 10.66
N ARG A 143 11.15 -11.37 9.65
CA ARG A 143 9.97 -10.50 9.50
C ARG A 143 9.24 -10.49 10.85
N PRO A 144 9.08 -9.32 11.50
CA PRO A 144 8.21 -9.28 12.66
C PRO A 144 6.87 -9.81 12.20
N ALA A 145 6.35 -10.85 12.88
CA ALA A 145 4.97 -11.27 12.67
C ALA A 145 4.11 -10.00 12.69
N PHE A 146 3.17 -9.87 11.76
CA PHE A 146 2.22 -8.76 11.72
C PHE A 146 1.67 -8.56 13.14
N ARG A 147 2.22 -7.58 13.86
CA ARG A 147 1.88 -7.33 15.25
C ARG A 147 0.74 -6.33 15.16
N ALA A 148 -0.47 -6.78 15.47
CA ALA A 148 -1.49 -5.87 16.00
C ALA A 148 -0.87 -5.23 17.26
N ARG A 149 -0.31 -4.03 17.12
CA ARG A 149 0.32 -3.35 18.25
C ARG A 149 -0.79 -2.93 19.23
N SER A 150 -0.48 -3.14 20.50
CA SER A 150 -1.36 -2.94 21.64
C SER A 150 -1.69 -1.45 21.85
N GLY A 151 -2.60 -0.91 21.03
CA GLY A 151 -3.28 0.37 21.28
C GLY A 151 -4.66 0.21 21.94
N ALA A 152 -5.22 -1.00 21.94
CA ALA A 152 -6.59 -1.26 22.41
C ALA A 152 -6.69 -1.73 23.87
N GLN A 153 -5.67 -1.48 24.69
CA GLN A 153 -5.68 -1.92 26.10
C GLN A 153 -5.76 -0.81 27.14
N ASN A 154 -5.78 0.47 26.77
CA ASN A 154 -6.02 1.52 27.75
C ASN A 154 -7.04 2.54 27.20
N PHE A 155 -8.13 2.65 27.96
CA PHE A 155 -9.35 3.47 27.82
C PHE A 155 -10.50 2.86 27.02
#